data_AF-A0A418XM65-F1
#
_entry.id   AF-A0A418XM65-F1
#
_cell.length_a   1.000
_cell.length_b   1.000
_cell.length_c   1.000
_cell.angle_alpha   90.00
_cell.angle_beta   90.00
_cell.angle_gamma   90.00
#
_symmetry.space_group_name_H-M   'P 1'
#
loop_
_entity.id
_entity.type
_entity.pdbx_description
1 polymer ?
#
loop_
_entity_poly.entity_id
_entity_poly.type
_entity_poly.pdbx_seq_one_letter_code
_entity_poly.pdbx_strand_id
1 'polypeptide(L)'
;MTDDLLKLAVGFMLTTLCGGLLGFAFQRRHARYQWLRTRWEKELSEAQAVFEEVSRILDRRLYRTRRLLWSLDRGQDLIEDRLSDYRAVVFEWNDNVNRILALLAIHFSAELRDAIDNEIGAEYVAIGRILEQTIRGTSEANAEELEQRLDRLAGSVYDFNLHLLKEIKARRNALKEDA
;
A
#
# COMPACT_ATOMS: atom_id res chain seq x y z
N MET A 1 -0.01 -73.28 -10.33
CA MET A 1 0.40 -72.20 -11.26
C MET A 1 -0.69 -71.15 -11.45
N THR A 2 -1.92 -71.52 -11.79
CA THR A 2 -3.05 -70.58 -11.95
C THR A 2 -3.42 -69.84 -10.66
N ASP A 3 -3.45 -70.53 -9.52
CA ASP A 3 -3.81 -69.92 -8.23
C ASP A 3 -2.76 -68.93 -7.71
N ASP A 4 -1.48 -69.15 -8.02
CA ASP A 4 -0.40 -68.25 -7.62
C ASP A 4 -0.40 -66.96 -8.45
N LEU A 5 -0.68 -67.08 -9.75
CA LEU A 5 -0.86 -65.92 -10.64
C LEU A 5 -2.07 -65.08 -10.23
N LEU A 6 -3.17 -65.73 -9.82
CA LEU A 6 -4.37 -65.04 -9.34
C LEU A 6 -4.07 -64.24 -8.06
N LYS A 7 -3.39 -64.85 -7.08
CA LYS A 7 -3.01 -64.17 -5.83
C LYS A 7 -2.09 -62.98 -6.09
N LEU A 8 -1.16 -63.11 -7.03
CA LEU A 8 -0.22 -62.05 -7.37
C LEU A 8 -0.92 -60.88 -8.09
N ALA A 9 -1.85 -61.18 -9.00
CA ALA A 9 -2.68 -60.17 -9.67
C ALA A 9 -3.61 -59.43 -8.68
N VAL A 10 -4.23 -60.14 -7.74
CA VAL A 10 -5.07 -59.55 -6.70
C VAL A 10 -4.23 -58.68 -5.76
N GLY A 11 -3.06 -59.15 -5.32
CA GLY A 11 -2.14 -58.38 -4.50
C GLY A 11 -1.67 -57.09 -5.18
N PHE A 12 -1.34 -57.16 -6.47
CA PHE A 12 -0.94 -56.01 -7.27
C PHE A 12 -2.09 -54.99 -7.46
N MET A 13 -3.32 -55.47 -7.71
CA MET A 13 -4.48 -54.57 -7.76
C MET A 13 -4.71 -53.89 -6.41
N LEU A 14 -4.65 -54.65 -5.31
CA LEU A 14 -4.86 -54.11 -3.96
C LEU A 14 -3.82 -53.06 -3.59
N THR A 15 -2.54 -53.29 -3.88
CA THR A 15 -1.47 -52.33 -3.61
C THR A 15 -1.57 -51.10 -4.51
N THR A 16 -1.98 -51.26 -5.77
CA THR A 16 -2.20 -50.14 -6.70
C THR A 16 -3.38 -49.27 -6.26
N LEU A 17 -4.49 -49.87 -5.84
CA LEU A 17 -5.65 -49.15 -5.30
C LEU A 17 -5.32 -48.42 -4.00
N CYS A 18 -4.65 -49.10 -3.06
CA CYS A 18 -4.21 -48.49 -1.80
C CYS A 18 -3.19 -47.36 -2.04
N GLY A 19 -2.23 -47.57 -2.95
CA GLY A 19 -1.25 -46.56 -3.35
C GLY A 19 -1.89 -45.36 -4.04
N GLY A 20 -2.87 -45.59 -4.92
CA GLY A 20 -3.63 -44.54 -5.59
C GLY A 20 -4.48 -43.70 -4.63
N LEU A 21 -5.17 -44.33 -3.67
CA LEU A 21 -5.96 -43.64 -2.64
C LEU A 21 -5.07 -42.82 -1.70
N LEU A 22 -3.93 -43.37 -1.28
CA LEU A 22 -2.94 -42.64 -0.49
C LEU A 22 -2.35 -41.46 -1.28
N GLY A 23 -1.97 -41.69 -2.54
CA GLY A 23 -1.48 -40.65 -3.45
C GLY A 23 -2.49 -39.52 -3.62
N PHE A 24 -3.76 -39.84 -3.82
CA PHE A 24 -4.84 -38.85 -3.94
C PHE A 24 -5.03 -38.05 -2.65
N ALA A 25 -4.98 -38.70 -1.48
CA ALA A 25 -5.09 -38.02 -0.19
C ALA A 25 -3.92 -37.04 0.03
N PHE A 26 -2.69 -37.45 -0.28
CA PHE A 26 -1.51 -36.59 -0.19
C PHE A 26 -1.56 -35.44 -1.21
N GLN A 27 -1.94 -35.70 -2.46
CA GLN A 27 -2.10 -34.67 -3.50
C GLN A 27 -3.13 -33.62 -3.10
N ARG A 28 -4.29 -34.05 -2.58
CA ARG A 28 -5.33 -33.13 -2.11
C ARG A 28 -4.86 -32.28 -0.93
N ARG A 29 -4.08 -32.87 -0.01
CA ARG A 29 -3.48 -32.13 1.11
C ARG A 29 -2.46 -31.10 0.62
N HIS A 30 -1.52 -31.49 -0.24
CA HIS A 30 -0.53 -30.58 -0.82
C HIS A 30 -1.17 -29.45 -1.63
N ALA A 31 -2.18 -29.75 -2.45
CA ALA A 31 -2.89 -28.74 -3.24
C ALA A 31 -3.54 -27.66 -2.35
N ARG A 32 -4.12 -28.05 -1.21
CA ARG A 32 -4.69 -27.09 -0.24
C ARG A 32 -3.62 -26.19 0.38
N TYR A 33 -2.50 -26.75 0.80
CA TYR A 33 -1.38 -25.97 1.35
C TYR A 33 -0.79 -24.99 0.32
N GLN A 34 -0.57 -25.47 -0.90
CA GLN A 34 -0.06 -24.62 -1.99
C GLN A 34 -1.04 -23.48 -2.30
N TRP A 35 -2.34 -23.78 -2.43
CA TRP A 35 -3.36 -22.75 -2.68
C TRP A 35 -3.40 -21.69 -1.58
N LEU A 36 -3.35 -22.12 -0.32
CA LEU A 36 -3.36 -21.20 0.82
C LEU A 36 -2.11 -20.31 0.81
N ARG A 37 -0.92 -20.91 0.62
CA ARG A 37 0.34 -20.16 0.54
C ARG A 37 0.34 -19.14 -0.59
N THR A 38 -0.05 -19.54 -1.80
CA THR A 38 -0.14 -18.64 -2.96
C THR A 38 -1.11 -17.50 -2.70
N ARG A 39 -2.24 -17.76 -2.04
CA ARG A 39 -3.20 -16.72 -1.66
C ARG A 39 -2.56 -15.70 -0.71
N TRP A 40 -1.86 -16.14 0.33
CA TRP A 40 -1.20 -15.25 1.27
C TRP A 40 -0.06 -14.45 0.63
N GLU A 41 0.75 -15.08 -0.22
CA GLU A 41 1.81 -14.40 -0.96
C GLU A 41 1.23 -13.30 -1.88
N LYS A 42 0.08 -13.57 -2.50
CA LYS A 42 -0.66 -12.58 -3.29
C LYS A 42 -1.18 -11.42 -2.44
N GLU A 43 -1.85 -11.70 -1.33
CA GLU A 43 -2.37 -10.67 -0.42
C GLU A 43 -1.24 -9.78 0.15
N LEU A 44 -0.08 -10.37 0.46
CA LEU A 44 1.11 -9.63 0.89
C LEU A 44 1.65 -8.72 -0.24
N SER A 45 1.73 -9.25 -1.46
CA SER A 45 2.19 -8.49 -2.63
C SER A 45 1.26 -7.32 -2.96
N GLU A 46 -0.05 -7.51 -2.82
CA GLU A 46 -1.04 -6.44 -3.03
C GLU A 46 -0.89 -5.34 -1.97
N ALA A 47 -0.73 -5.71 -0.69
CA ALA A 47 -0.49 -4.74 0.38
C ALA A 47 0.82 -3.94 0.16
N GLN A 48 1.88 -4.59 -0.34
CA GLN A 48 3.12 -3.91 -0.70
C GLN A 48 2.93 -2.90 -1.84
N ALA A 49 2.20 -3.28 -2.89
CA ALA A 49 1.90 -2.38 -4.00
C ALA A 49 1.09 -1.16 -3.55
N VAL A 50 0.10 -1.36 -2.67
CA VAL A 50 -0.67 -0.25 -2.08
C VAL A 50 0.24 0.67 -1.26
N PHE A 51 1.13 0.12 -0.42
CA PHE A 51 2.10 0.90 0.33
C PHE A 51 3.00 1.75 -0.58
N GLU A 52 3.58 1.16 -1.62
CA GLU A 52 4.46 1.86 -2.57
C GLU A 52 3.72 2.98 -3.30
N GLU A 53 2.47 2.73 -3.68
CA GLU A 53 1.66 3.73 -4.36
C GLU A 53 1.32 4.92 -3.46
N VAL A 54 0.84 4.64 -2.24
CA VAL A 54 0.42 5.66 -1.28
C VAL A 54 1.61 6.48 -0.80
N SER A 55 2.72 5.83 -0.42
CA SER A 55 3.94 6.53 0.02
C SER A 55 4.47 7.45 -1.08
N ARG A 56 4.57 6.96 -2.32
CA ARG A 56 5.05 7.74 -3.48
C ARG A 56 4.22 8.99 -3.72
N ILE A 57 2.89 8.91 -3.68
CA ILE A 57 2.04 10.08 -3.96
C ILE A 57 2.11 11.10 -2.82
N LEU A 58 2.17 10.65 -1.55
CA LEU A 58 2.33 11.53 -0.39
C LEU A 58 3.66 12.26 -0.42
N ASP A 59 4.77 11.54 -0.60
CA ASP A 59 6.12 12.14 -0.61
C ASP A 59 6.28 13.14 -1.76
N ARG A 60 5.77 12.80 -2.94
CA ARG A 60 5.79 13.71 -4.07
C ARG A 60 4.94 14.96 -3.80
N ARG A 61 3.76 14.82 -3.21
CA ARG A 61 2.90 15.96 -2.87
C ARG A 61 3.56 16.87 -1.84
N LEU A 62 4.16 16.30 -0.80
CA LEU A 62 4.95 17.04 0.20
C LEU A 62 6.07 17.84 -0.45
N TYR A 63 6.86 17.20 -1.31
CA TYR A 63 7.97 17.83 -2.00
C TYR A 63 7.53 18.97 -2.93
N ARG A 64 6.47 18.78 -3.73
CA ARG A 64 5.95 19.85 -4.60
C ARG A 64 5.38 21.01 -3.79
N THR A 65 4.76 20.74 -2.65
CA THR A 65 4.25 21.78 -1.75
C THR A 65 5.39 22.61 -1.15
N ARG A 66 6.45 21.97 -0.62
CA ARG A 66 7.66 22.67 -0.15
C ARG A 66 8.31 23.51 -1.25
N ARG A 67 8.43 22.94 -2.45
CA ARG A 67 9.01 23.65 -3.59
C ARG A 67 8.20 24.88 -4.01
N LEU A 68 6.88 24.85 -3.88
CA LEU A 68 6.04 26.01 -4.12
C LEU A 68 6.25 27.07 -3.04
N LEU A 69 6.26 26.67 -1.77
CA LEU A 69 6.55 27.56 -0.65
C LEU A 69 7.88 28.31 -0.83
N TRP A 70 8.96 27.60 -1.13
CA TRP A 70 10.29 28.19 -1.33
C TRP A 70 10.42 29.03 -2.60
N SER A 71 9.41 29.05 -3.46
CA SER A 71 9.40 29.89 -4.66
C SER A 71 8.74 31.24 -4.44
N LEU A 72 7.98 31.41 -3.35
CA LEU A 72 7.18 32.62 -3.10
C LEU A 72 8.03 33.90 -3.04
N ASP A 73 9.31 33.81 -2.68
CA ASP A 73 10.24 34.94 -2.58
C ASP A 73 11.18 35.09 -3.80
N ARG A 74 11.05 34.25 -4.83
CA ARG A 74 12.04 34.13 -5.94
C ARG A 74 11.59 34.65 -7.29
N GLY A 75 10.43 35.30 -7.35
CA GLY A 75 9.89 35.95 -8.55
C GLY A 75 8.80 35.15 -9.27
N GLN A 76 7.99 35.87 -10.05
CA GLN A 76 6.73 35.38 -10.60
C GLN A 76 6.87 34.16 -11.52
N ASP A 77 7.88 34.15 -12.40
CA ASP A 77 8.10 33.05 -13.34
C ASP A 77 8.37 31.71 -12.63
N LEU A 78 9.15 31.75 -11.53
CA LEU A 78 9.44 30.55 -10.76
C LEU A 78 8.22 30.08 -9.97
N ILE A 79 7.42 31.01 -9.45
CA ILE A 79 6.15 30.70 -8.77
C ILE A 79 5.21 30.00 -9.73
N GLU A 80 5.06 30.49 -10.97
CA GLU A 80 4.14 29.91 -11.95
C GLU A 80 4.56 28.49 -12.37
N ASP A 81 5.85 28.26 -12.63
CA ASP A 81 6.38 26.92 -12.89
C ASP A 81 6.14 25.95 -11.72
N ARG A 82 6.44 26.40 -10.49
CA ARG A 82 6.26 25.57 -9.27
C ARG A 82 4.79 25.34 -8.94
N LEU A 83 3.93 26.30 -9.25
CA LEU A 83 2.48 26.19 -9.07
C LEU A 83 1.89 25.17 -10.05
N SER A 84 2.39 25.13 -11.29
CA SER A 84 2.00 24.12 -12.27
C SER A 84 2.34 22.70 -11.78
N ASP A 85 3.59 22.50 -11.34
CA ASP A 85 4.06 21.25 -10.72
C ASP A 85 3.21 20.82 -9.50
N TYR A 86 2.88 21.78 -8.64
CA TYR A 86 2.04 21.57 -7.47
C TYR A 86 0.61 21.17 -7.85
N ARG A 87 -0.01 21.89 -8.79
CA ARG A 87 -1.37 21.60 -9.26
C ARG A 87 -1.46 20.22 -9.90
N ALA A 88 -0.45 19.83 -10.67
CA ALA A 88 -0.39 18.51 -11.29
C ALA A 88 -0.47 17.38 -10.24
N VAL A 89 0.29 17.47 -9.15
CA VAL A 89 0.23 16.45 -8.08
C VAL A 89 -1.06 16.52 -7.27
N VAL A 90 -1.67 17.70 -7.10
CA VAL A 90 -2.98 17.84 -6.47
C VAL A 90 -4.08 17.19 -7.31
N PHE A 91 -4.06 17.38 -8.64
CA PHE A 91 -5.00 16.70 -9.53
C PHE A 91 -4.82 15.19 -9.49
N GLU A 92 -3.58 14.70 -9.57
CA GLU A 92 -3.32 13.27 -9.45
C GLU A 92 -3.81 12.69 -8.12
N TRP A 93 -3.65 13.42 -7.01
CA TRP A 93 -4.21 13.04 -5.71
C TRP A 93 -5.74 12.97 -5.77
N ASN A 94 -6.41 14.00 -6.27
CA ASN A 94 -7.87 14.07 -6.34
C ASN A 94 -8.46 12.95 -7.21
N ASP A 95 -7.81 12.61 -8.32
CA ASP A 95 -8.24 11.53 -9.20
C ASP A 95 -8.10 10.15 -8.56
N ASN A 96 -7.22 10.00 -7.57
CA ASN A 96 -6.89 8.71 -6.95
C ASN A 96 -7.36 8.56 -5.50
N VAL A 97 -7.78 9.63 -4.81
CA VAL A 97 -8.01 9.61 -3.35
C VAL A 97 -9.02 8.54 -2.95
N ASN A 98 -10.15 8.43 -3.65
CA ASN A 98 -11.18 7.42 -3.31
C ASN A 98 -10.66 5.99 -3.48
N ARG A 99 -9.83 5.75 -4.51
CA ARG A 99 -9.20 4.45 -4.73
C ARG A 99 -8.20 4.14 -3.62
N ILE A 100 -7.36 5.11 -3.25
CA ILE A 100 -6.39 4.98 -2.16
C ILE A 100 -7.10 4.66 -0.84
N LEU A 101 -8.15 5.41 -0.49
CA LEU A 101 -8.92 5.18 0.74
C LEU A 101 -9.55 3.78 0.77
N ALA A 102 -10.13 3.33 -0.35
CA ALA A 102 -10.68 1.98 -0.46
C ALA A 102 -9.60 0.89 -0.32
N LEU A 103 -8.44 1.07 -0.96
CA LEU A 103 -7.33 0.12 -0.87
C LEU A 103 -6.75 0.05 0.54
N LEU A 104 -6.63 1.18 1.24
CA LEU A 104 -6.20 1.21 2.64
C LEU A 104 -7.19 0.46 3.54
N ALA A 105 -8.49 0.67 3.36
CA ALA A 105 -9.51 -0.03 4.15
C ALA A 105 -9.52 -1.55 3.88
N ILE A 106 -9.29 -1.99 2.63
CA ILE A 106 -9.28 -3.41 2.25
C ILE A 106 -8.00 -4.11 2.69
N HIS A 107 -6.85 -3.48 2.41
CA HIS A 107 -5.55 -4.11 2.59
C HIS A 107 -4.89 -3.76 3.91
N PHE A 108 -5.44 -2.86 4.72
CA PHE A 108 -4.87 -2.50 6.02
C PHE A 108 -5.98 -2.40 7.06
N SER A 109 -6.34 -1.18 7.46
CA SER A 109 -7.27 -0.92 8.56
C SER A 109 -8.07 0.36 8.32
N ALA A 110 -9.22 0.47 8.98
CA ALA A 110 -10.06 1.65 8.90
C ALA A 110 -9.34 2.87 9.51
N GLU A 111 -8.54 2.64 10.55
CA GLU A 111 -7.74 3.64 11.23
C GLU A 111 -6.71 4.28 10.28
N LEU A 112 -6.03 3.47 9.44
CA LEU A 112 -5.08 3.98 8.46
C LEU A 112 -5.78 4.72 7.30
N ARG A 113 -6.97 4.26 6.90
CA ARG A 113 -7.80 5.00 5.96
C ARG A 113 -8.18 6.38 6.54
N ASP A 114 -8.58 6.43 7.81
CA ASP A 114 -9.04 7.64 8.48
C ASP A 114 -7.89 8.63 8.72
N ALA A 115 -6.70 8.15 9.05
CA ALA A 115 -5.50 8.98 9.18
C ALA A 115 -5.17 9.72 7.88
N ILE A 116 -5.36 9.07 6.72
CA ILE A 116 -5.15 9.72 5.42
C ILE A 116 -6.20 10.76 5.11
N ASP A 117 -7.47 10.49 5.40
CA ASP A 117 -8.57 11.38 5.05
C ASP A 117 -8.63 12.60 5.99
N ASN A 118 -8.63 12.35 7.30
CA ASN A 118 -8.98 13.34 8.32
C ASN A 118 -7.77 14.06 8.92
N GLU A 119 -6.56 13.49 8.83
CA GLU A 119 -5.35 14.06 9.42
C GLU A 119 -4.42 14.57 8.34
N ILE A 120 -3.78 13.66 7.59
CA ILE A 120 -2.78 13.99 6.57
C ILE A 120 -3.42 14.78 5.43
N GLY A 121 -4.55 14.29 4.90
CA GLY A 121 -5.28 14.93 3.81
C GLY A 121 -5.79 16.32 4.19
N ALA A 122 -6.37 16.45 5.38
CA ALA A 122 -6.84 17.73 5.91
C ALA A 122 -5.71 18.76 6.04
N GLU A 123 -4.53 18.34 6.52
CA GLU A 123 -3.39 19.24 6.66
C GLU A 123 -2.83 19.69 5.30
N TYR A 124 -2.76 18.81 4.30
CA TYR A 124 -2.42 19.20 2.94
C TYR A 124 -3.39 20.24 2.37
N VAL A 125 -4.69 20.08 2.61
CA VAL A 125 -5.71 21.04 2.15
C VAL A 125 -5.53 22.38 2.85
N ALA A 126 -5.28 22.37 4.16
CA ALA A 126 -5.08 23.58 4.94
C ALA A 126 -3.85 24.38 4.46
N ILE A 127 -2.70 23.71 4.28
CA ILE A 127 -1.47 24.33 3.75
C ILE A 127 -1.68 24.83 2.33
N GLY A 128 -2.29 24.00 1.46
CA GLY A 128 -2.56 24.35 0.06
C GLY A 128 -3.43 25.60 -0.07
N ARG A 129 -4.47 25.74 0.77
CA ARG A 129 -5.33 26.93 0.78
C ARG A 129 -4.55 28.19 1.10
N ILE A 130 -3.64 28.15 2.07
CA ILE A 130 -2.82 29.31 2.43
C ILE A 130 -1.90 29.68 1.27
N LEU A 131 -1.20 28.70 0.68
CA LEU A 131 -0.32 28.94 -0.47
C LEU A 131 -1.08 29.57 -1.64
N GLU A 132 -2.26 29.06 -1.98
CA GLU A 132 -3.08 29.64 -3.05
C GLU A 132 -3.55 31.06 -2.74
N GLN A 133 -3.95 31.33 -1.50
CA GLN A 133 -4.35 32.68 -1.08
C GLN A 133 -3.18 33.67 -1.17
N THR A 134 -1.97 33.22 -0.84
CA THR A 134 -0.76 34.02 -0.95
C THR A 134 -0.39 34.32 -2.39
N ILE A 135 -0.44 33.33 -3.27
CA ILE A 135 -0.16 33.53 -4.70
C ILE A 135 -1.19 34.46 -5.35
N ARG A 136 -2.45 34.44 -4.89
CA ARG A 136 -3.51 35.37 -5.36
C ARG A 136 -3.38 36.77 -4.77
N GLY A 137 -2.44 37.03 -3.87
CA GLY A 137 -2.28 38.31 -3.18
C GLY A 137 -3.41 38.62 -2.19
N THR A 138 -4.16 37.62 -1.76
CA THR A 138 -5.31 37.77 -0.83
C THR A 138 -4.91 37.62 0.64
N SER A 139 -3.73 37.08 0.91
CA SER A 139 -3.16 36.89 2.25
C SER A 139 -1.63 36.83 2.14
N GLU A 140 -0.91 37.15 3.20
CA GLU A 140 0.54 36.95 3.25
C GLU A 140 0.84 35.71 4.10
N ALA A 141 1.53 34.73 3.51
CA ALA A 141 1.91 33.53 4.23
C ALA A 141 3.08 33.84 5.16
N ASN A 142 2.98 33.38 6.41
CA ASN A 142 4.15 33.24 7.25
C ASN A 142 4.93 32.00 6.78
N ALA A 143 6.01 32.23 6.03
CA ALA A 143 6.80 31.16 5.44
C ALA A 143 7.42 30.22 6.49
N GLU A 144 7.86 30.76 7.63
CA GLU A 144 8.44 29.97 8.72
C GLU A 144 7.37 29.06 9.36
N GLU A 145 6.16 29.58 9.58
CA GLU A 145 5.05 28.80 10.11
C GLU A 145 4.64 27.67 9.15
N LEU A 146 4.57 27.96 7.84
CA LEU A 146 4.26 26.94 6.83
C LEU A 146 5.35 25.88 6.72
N GLU A 147 6.62 26.24 6.85
CA GLU A 147 7.73 25.28 6.87
C GLU A 147 7.60 24.34 8.07
N GLN A 148 7.35 24.88 9.27
CA GLN A 148 7.13 24.08 10.49
C GLN A 148 5.91 23.16 10.37
N ARG A 149 4.84 23.59 9.70
CA ARG A 149 3.67 22.75 9.42
C ARG A 149 4.01 21.63 8.43
N LEU A 150 4.76 21.93 7.37
CA LEU A 150 5.23 20.94 6.41
C LEU A 150 6.17 19.91 7.05
N ASP A 151 7.01 20.31 8.01
CA ASP A 151 7.87 19.39 8.77
C ASP A 151 7.06 18.47 9.68
N ARG A 152 6.04 19.00 10.37
CA ARG A 152 5.11 18.16 11.14
C ARG A 152 4.36 17.18 10.24
N LEU A 153 3.86 17.66 9.10
CA LEU A 153 3.20 16.82 8.11
C LEU A 153 4.13 15.74 7.56
N ALA A 154 5.40 16.07 7.31
CA ALA A 154 6.42 15.09 6.91
C ALA A 154 6.61 14.01 7.97
N GLY A 155 6.63 14.38 9.26
CA GLY A 155 6.64 13.45 10.38
C GLY A 155 5.42 12.53 10.39
N SER A 156 4.22 13.08 10.23
CA SER A 156 2.97 12.30 10.16
C SER A 156 2.96 11.32 8.97
N VAL A 157 3.42 11.74 7.80
CA VAL A 157 3.55 10.87 6.61
C VAL A 157 4.56 9.74 6.87
N TYR A 158 5.68 10.05 7.52
CA TYR A 158 6.69 9.05 7.88
C TYR A 158 6.13 8.02 8.86
N ASP A 159 5.47 8.46 9.94
CA ASP A 159 4.88 7.57 10.94
C ASP A 159 3.77 6.70 10.32
N PHE A 160 2.96 7.27 9.44
CA PHE A 160 1.97 6.54 8.65
C PHE A 160 2.62 5.45 7.79
N ASN A 161 3.68 5.77 7.05
CA ASN A 161 4.43 4.81 6.25
C ASN A 161 5.03 3.68 7.11
N LEU A 162 5.55 4.01 8.30
CA LEU A 162 6.03 3.01 9.25
C LEU A 162 4.92 2.09 9.75
N HIS A 163 3.71 2.61 9.96
CA HIS A 163 2.56 1.79 10.37
C HIS A 163 2.17 0.79 9.29
N LEU A 164 2.10 1.21 8.02
CA LEU A 164 1.87 0.30 6.90
C LEU A 164 2.94 -0.81 6.82
N LEU A 165 4.22 -0.44 6.97
CA LEU A 165 5.32 -1.41 6.95
C LEU A 165 5.28 -2.39 8.13
N LYS A 166 4.84 -1.94 9.31
CA LYS A 166 4.65 -2.80 10.49
C LYS A 166 3.57 -3.85 10.21
N GLU A 167 2.44 -3.48 9.61
CA GLU A 167 1.39 -4.43 9.24
C GLU A 167 1.85 -5.44 8.18
N ILE A 168 2.54 -4.98 7.13
CA ILE A 168 3.14 -5.86 6.11
C ILE A 168 4.12 -6.86 6.76
N LYS A 169 4.96 -6.38 7.68
CA LYS A 169 5.91 -7.22 8.41
C LYS A 169 5.21 -8.24 9.30
N ALA A 170 4.14 -7.86 9.99
CA ALA A 170 3.36 -8.77 10.82
C ALA A 170 2.75 -9.90 9.98
N ARG A 171 2.15 -9.58 8.83
CA ARG A 171 1.60 -10.58 7.91
C ARG A 171 2.66 -11.51 7.34
N ARG A 172 3.83 -10.97 6.99
CA ARG A 172 4.96 -11.77 6.52
C ARG A 172 5.46 -12.74 7.60
N ASN A 173 5.47 -12.33 8.86
CA ASN A 173 5.88 -13.19 9.96
C ASN A 173 4.87 -14.33 10.18
N ALA A 174 3.57 -14.03 10.14
CA ALA A 174 2.52 -15.05 10.23
C ALA A 174 2.66 -16.12 9.13
N LEU A 175 2.96 -15.71 7.88
CA LEU A 175 3.24 -16.65 6.79
C LEU A 175 4.43 -17.58 7.07
N LYS A 176 5.48 -17.08 7.76
CA LYS A 176 6.66 -17.90 8.08
C LYS A 176 6.40 -18.92 9.19
N GLU A 177 5.48 -18.61 10.11
CA GLU A 177 5.12 -19.52 11.21
C GLU A 177 4.21 -20.65 10.73
N ASP A 178 3.41 -20.39 9.68
CA ASP A 178 2.50 -21.37 9.07
C ASP A 178 3.14 -22.25 7.97
N ALA A 179 4.39 -21.98 7.58
CA ALA A 179 5.13 -22.65 6.50
C ALA A 179 6.09 -23.74 7.01
#